data_AF-A0A2E1HQ63-F1
#
_entry.id   AF-A0A2E1HQ63-F1
#
_cell.length_a   1.000
_cell.length_b   1.000
_cell.length_c   1.000
_cell.angle_alpha   90.00
_cell.angle_beta   90.00
_cell.angle_gamma   90.00
#
_symmetry.space_group_name_H-M   'P 1'
#
loop_
_entity.id
_entity.type
_entity.pdbx_description
1 polymer ?
#
loop_
_entity_poly.entity_id
_entity_poly.type
_entity_poly.pdbx_seq_one_letter_code
_entity_poly.pdbx_strand_id
1 'polypeptide(L)'
;MNLKVVRYKNYGCTMESEEDETPYGNKFFWSFFELNNGEIIDLNFTENFKNGKVSSIDYHFAYTKHELKNGEVIEYKFGNAKPNTKEISDEFFDWFDSLPPAKDIKELYCPSENEEKCVKEFFNKNILETKEVATNIVNV
;
A
#
# COMPACT_ATOMS: atom_id res chain seq x y z
N MET A 1 1.05 10.13 22.46
CA MET A 1 0.42 11.01 21.44
C MET A 1 -0.59 10.17 20.69
N ASN A 2 -1.70 10.77 20.22
CA ASN A 2 -2.60 10.07 19.31
C ASN A 2 -1.99 10.06 17.90
N LEU A 3 -1.95 8.88 17.28
CA LEU A 3 -1.48 8.72 15.90
C LEU A 3 -2.47 9.36 14.93
N LYS A 4 -1.94 9.95 13.86
CA LYS A 4 -2.73 10.48 12.75
C LYS A 4 -1.94 10.38 11.45
N VAL A 5 -2.66 10.18 10.34
CA VAL A 5 -2.13 10.37 8.99
C VAL A 5 -1.88 11.87 8.76
N VAL A 6 -0.69 12.21 8.26
CA VAL A 6 -0.30 13.59 7.92
C VAL A 6 -0.21 13.82 6.42
N ARG A 7 0.09 12.78 5.65
CA ARG A 7 -0.06 12.76 4.20
C ARG A 7 -0.27 11.35 3.68
N TYR A 8 -0.87 11.23 2.50
CA TYR A 8 -1.04 9.95 1.82
C TYR A 8 -0.95 10.09 0.30
N LYS A 9 -0.79 8.95 -0.37
CA LYS A 9 -0.96 8.79 -1.81
C LYS A 9 -1.62 7.45 -2.09
N ASN A 10 -2.75 7.47 -2.80
CA ASN A 10 -3.43 6.27 -3.29
C ASN A 10 -2.97 5.99 -4.72
N TYR A 11 -2.59 4.74 -5.02
CA TYR A 11 -2.16 4.32 -6.35
C TYR A 11 -3.29 3.70 -7.18
N GLY A 12 -4.43 3.39 -6.58
CA GLY A 12 -5.51 2.74 -7.31
C GLY A 12 -5.38 1.21 -7.29
N CYS A 13 -6.04 0.57 -8.25
CA CYS A 13 -5.82 -0.85 -8.55
C CYS A 13 -4.45 -0.99 -9.24
N THR A 14 -3.50 -1.65 -8.59
CA THR A 14 -2.12 -1.80 -9.07
C THR A 14 -1.90 -3.13 -9.78
N MET A 15 -2.59 -4.18 -9.34
CA MET A 15 -2.51 -5.53 -9.88
C MET A 15 -3.87 -6.21 -9.83
N GLU A 16 -4.12 -7.09 -10.78
CA GLU A 16 -5.28 -7.97 -10.79
C GLU A 16 -4.87 -9.37 -11.26
N SER A 17 -5.60 -10.39 -10.83
CA SER A 17 -5.43 -11.74 -11.35
C SER A 17 -5.74 -11.76 -12.85
N GLU A 18 -4.98 -12.53 -13.62
CA GLU A 18 -5.33 -12.82 -15.01
C GLU A 18 -6.70 -13.51 -15.08
N GLU A 19 -7.44 -13.23 -16.16
CA GLU A 19 -8.70 -13.94 -16.42
C GLU A 19 -8.40 -15.39 -16.78
N ASP A 20 -8.97 -16.33 -16.03
CA ASP A 20 -8.92 -17.76 -16.32
C ASP A 20 -10.30 -18.43 -16.21
N GLU A 21 -10.36 -19.74 -16.48
CA GLU A 21 -11.62 -20.50 -16.40
C GLU A 21 -12.07 -20.76 -14.95
N THR A 22 -11.27 -20.39 -13.96
CA THR A 22 -11.62 -20.58 -12.56
C THR A 22 -12.60 -19.51 -12.10
N PRO A 23 -13.40 -19.79 -11.07
CA PRO A 23 -14.32 -18.78 -10.55
C PRO A 23 -13.61 -17.72 -9.71
N TYR A 24 -12.29 -17.80 -9.53
CA TYR A 24 -11.56 -16.99 -8.56
C TYR A 24 -10.85 -15.82 -9.25
N GLY A 25 -10.72 -14.72 -8.53
CA GLY A 25 -9.94 -13.58 -8.99
C GLY A 25 -9.58 -12.65 -7.84
N ASN A 26 -8.65 -11.74 -8.09
CA ASN A 26 -8.13 -10.81 -7.11
C ASN A 26 -7.91 -9.44 -7.72
N LYS A 27 -8.19 -8.39 -6.95
CA LYS A 27 -7.73 -7.02 -7.23
C LYS A 27 -6.96 -6.50 -6.04
N PHE A 28 -5.80 -5.90 -6.31
CA PHE A 28 -4.87 -5.40 -5.30
C PHE A 28 -4.77 -3.88 -5.41
N PHE A 29 -5.22 -3.19 -4.36
CA PHE A 29 -5.23 -1.74 -4.28
C PHE A 29 -4.16 -1.28 -3.29
N TRP A 30 -3.30 -0.34 -3.70
CA TRP A 30 -2.19 0.13 -2.86
C TRP A 30 -2.32 1.60 -2.47
N SER A 31 -2.03 1.90 -1.22
CA SER A 31 -1.97 3.25 -0.67
C SER A 31 -0.82 3.39 0.32
N PHE A 32 -0.23 4.58 0.41
CA PHE A 32 0.87 4.89 1.30
C PHE A 32 0.50 6.03 2.23
N PHE A 33 0.84 5.89 3.51
CA PHE A 33 0.45 6.83 4.57
C PHE A 33 1.65 7.19 5.42
N GLU A 34 1.97 8.47 5.52
CA GLU A 34 2.89 8.95 6.55
C GLU A 34 2.08 9.29 7.80
N LEU A 35 2.56 8.80 8.93
CA LEU A 35 2.00 9.09 10.24
C LEU A 35 2.78 10.23 10.93
N ASN A 36 2.16 10.87 11.92
CA ASN A 36 2.79 11.95 12.70
C ASN A 36 3.99 11.51 13.57
N ASN A 37 4.28 10.22 13.67
CA ASN A 37 5.52 9.70 14.26
C ASN A 37 6.67 9.57 13.24
N GLY A 38 6.41 9.87 11.96
CA GLY A 38 7.40 9.81 10.87
C GLY A 38 7.44 8.47 10.13
N GLU A 39 6.72 7.44 10.61
CA GLU A 39 6.66 6.15 9.92
C GLU A 39 5.78 6.24 8.67
N ILE A 40 6.18 5.52 7.62
CA ILE A 40 5.41 5.37 6.39
C ILE A 40 4.96 3.93 6.25
N ILE A 41 3.64 3.75 6.21
CA ILE A 41 2.97 2.47 6.10
C ILE A 41 2.36 2.35 4.72
N ASP A 42 2.63 1.25 4.04
CA ASP A 42 1.85 0.84 2.88
C ASP A 42 0.68 -0.06 3.31
N LEU A 43 -0.45 0.16 2.65
CA LEU A 43 -1.64 -0.66 2.76
C LEU A 43 -1.90 -1.30 1.41
N ASN A 44 -1.89 -2.64 1.39
CA ASN A 44 -2.53 -3.42 0.35
C ASN A 44 -3.95 -3.80 0.80
N PHE A 45 -4.95 -3.22 0.15
CA PHE A 45 -6.34 -3.63 0.25
C PHE A 45 -6.65 -4.61 -0.88
N THR A 46 -7.01 -5.84 -0.54
CA THR A 46 -7.30 -6.89 -1.53
C THR A 46 -8.78 -7.18 -1.58
N GLU A 47 -9.37 -7.16 -2.78
CA GLU A 47 -10.68 -7.73 -3.05
C GLU A 47 -10.51 -9.12 -3.67
N ASN A 48 -11.04 -10.14 -3.01
CA ASN A 48 -11.09 -11.50 -3.55
C ASN A 48 -12.46 -11.74 -4.17
N PHE A 49 -12.48 -12.29 -5.37
CA PHE A 49 -13.68 -12.55 -6.14
C PHE A 49 -13.96 -14.04 -6.22
N LYS A 50 -15.26 -14.38 -6.19
CA LYS A 50 -15.78 -15.69 -6.56
C LYS A 50 -16.96 -15.51 -7.51
N ASN A 51 -16.89 -16.08 -8.71
CA ASN A 51 -17.86 -15.91 -9.79
C ASN A 51 -18.13 -14.43 -10.12
N GLY A 52 -17.06 -13.62 -10.26
CA GLY A 52 -17.15 -12.20 -10.60
C GLY A 52 -17.74 -11.29 -9.51
N LYS A 53 -17.93 -11.79 -8.29
CA LYS A 53 -18.43 -11.02 -7.14
C LYS A 53 -17.43 -11.05 -6.00
N VAL A 54 -17.25 -9.93 -5.30
CA VAL A 54 -16.40 -9.87 -4.11
C VAL A 54 -16.93 -10.86 -3.06
N SER A 55 -16.09 -11.81 -2.68
CA SER A 55 -16.37 -12.82 -1.65
C SER A 55 -15.73 -12.50 -0.31
N SER A 56 -14.56 -11.86 -0.32
CA SER A 56 -13.84 -11.44 0.88
C SER A 56 -12.93 -10.26 0.60
N ILE A 57 -12.57 -9.54 1.66
CA ILE A 57 -11.61 -8.43 1.62
C ILE A 57 -10.52 -8.65 2.66
N ASP A 58 -9.31 -8.24 2.33
CA ASP A 58 -8.16 -8.32 3.22
C ASP A 58 -7.44 -6.97 3.29
N TYR A 59 -6.83 -6.72 4.45
CA TYR A 59 -5.97 -5.56 4.68
C TYR A 59 -4.60 -6.10 5.09
N HIS A 60 -3.57 -5.71 4.37
CA HIS A 60 -2.19 -5.97 4.73
C HIS A 60 -1.46 -4.64 4.93
N PHE A 61 -0.77 -4.51 6.06
CA PHE A 61 -0.01 -3.33 6.42
C PHE A 61 1.46 -3.72 6.57
N ALA A 62 2.34 -2.91 6.00
CA ALA A 62 3.78 -3.07 6.20
C ALA A 62 4.44 -1.70 6.38
N TYR A 63 5.57 -1.71 7.09
CA TYR A 63 6.47 -0.57 7.03
C TYR A 63 7.17 -0.60 5.69
N THR A 64 7.36 0.59 5.12
CA THR A 64 8.05 0.73 3.84
C THR A 64 9.56 0.89 3.95
N LYS A 65 10.07 0.94 5.19
CA LYS A 65 11.48 1.09 5.52
C LYS A 65 12.06 -0.23 6.02
N HIS A 66 13.12 -0.69 5.38
CA HIS A 66 13.82 -1.91 5.74
C HIS A 66 15.33 -1.67 5.82
N GLU A 67 15.94 -2.06 6.94
CA GLU A 67 17.40 -2.19 7.04
C GLU A 67 17.81 -3.60 6.61
N LEU A 68 18.75 -3.70 5.69
CA LEU A 68 19.30 -4.96 5.20
C LEU A 68 20.46 -5.43 6.07
N LYS A 69 20.79 -6.72 6.00
CA LYS A 69 21.91 -7.32 6.74
C LYS A 69 23.28 -6.73 6.38
N ASN A 70 23.41 -6.10 5.22
CA ASN A 70 24.61 -5.39 4.78
C ASN A 70 24.66 -3.92 5.29
N GLY A 71 23.65 -3.45 6.01
CA GLY A 71 23.54 -2.07 6.53
C GLY A 71 22.89 -1.06 5.57
N GLU A 72 22.49 -1.48 4.36
CA GLU A 72 21.73 -0.64 3.43
C GLU A 72 20.30 -0.43 3.95
N VAL A 73 19.74 0.75 3.70
CA VAL A 73 18.36 1.09 4.07
C VAL A 73 17.57 1.37 2.81
N ILE A 74 16.51 0.60 2.60
CA ILE A 74 15.53 0.80 1.54
C ILE A 74 14.29 1.43 2.19
N GLU A 75 13.79 2.51 1.60
CA GLU A 75 12.64 3.24 2.13
C GLU A 75 11.82 3.81 0.97
N TYR A 76 10.50 3.64 1.02
CA TYR A 76 9.61 4.33 0.09
C TYR A 76 9.72 5.84 0.25
N LYS A 77 9.74 6.55 -0.88
CA LYS A 77 9.65 8.00 -0.92
C LYS A 77 8.46 8.39 -1.77
N PHE A 78 7.63 9.28 -1.24
CA PHE A 78 6.51 9.83 -2.00
C PHE A 78 7.00 10.47 -3.30
N GLY A 79 6.63 9.86 -4.41
CA GLY A 79 6.91 10.39 -5.73
C GLY A 79 5.80 11.33 -6.24
N ASN A 80 6.14 12.10 -7.28
CA ASN A 80 5.32 13.17 -7.82
C ASN A 80 4.58 12.79 -9.12
N ALA A 81 4.60 11.52 -9.51
CA ALA A 81 3.87 11.06 -10.68
C ALA A 81 2.37 11.37 -10.54
N LYS A 82 1.79 11.88 -11.63
CA LYS A 82 0.39 12.32 -11.66
C LYS A 82 -0.56 11.14 -11.86
N PRO A 83 -1.77 11.17 -11.28
CA PRO A 83 -2.81 10.18 -11.55
C PRO A 83 -3.14 10.03 -13.04
N ASN A 84 -3.63 8.85 -13.42
CA ASN A 84 -4.04 8.52 -14.79
C ASN A 84 -2.93 8.67 -15.85
N THR A 85 -1.68 8.47 -15.44
CA THR A 85 -0.51 8.46 -16.34
C THR A 85 0.19 7.12 -16.24
N LYS A 86 1.02 6.79 -17.24
CA LYS A 86 1.92 5.63 -17.12
C LYS A 86 2.93 5.83 -15.97
N GLU A 87 3.37 7.07 -15.75
CA GLU A 87 4.40 7.41 -14.76
C GLU A 87 4.02 6.96 -13.34
N ILE A 88 2.73 6.99 -12.96
CA ILE A 88 2.31 6.54 -11.62
C ILE A 88 2.43 5.03 -11.44
N SER A 89 2.27 4.27 -12.53
CA SER A 89 2.51 2.83 -12.56
C SER A 89 4.00 2.55 -12.47
N ASP A 90 4.81 3.23 -13.28
CA ASP A 90 6.27 3.09 -13.26
C ASP A 90 6.81 3.41 -11.86
N GLU A 91 6.35 4.51 -11.23
CA GLU A 91 6.74 4.90 -9.87
C GLU A 91 6.37 3.84 -8.81
N PHE A 92 5.20 3.21 -8.93
CA PHE A 92 4.80 2.12 -8.03
C PHE A 92 5.68 0.89 -8.22
N PHE A 93 5.88 0.44 -9.45
CA PHE A 93 6.65 -0.77 -9.73
C PHE A 93 8.15 -0.59 -9.47
N ASP A 94 8.71 0.61 -9.70
CA ASP A 94 10.09 0.93 -9.29
C ASP A 94 10.29 0.72 -7.78
N TRP A 95 9.30 1.08 -6.95
CA TRP A 95 9.33 0.77 -5.52
C TRP A 95 9.10 -0.72 -5.27
N PHE A 96 8.06 -1.32 -5.84
CA PHE A 96 7.67 -2.71 -5.57
C PHE A 96 8.78 -3.69 -5.93
N ASP A 97 9.43 -3.50 -7.08
CA ASP A 97 10.53 -4.33 -7.57
C ASP A 97 11.85 -4.07 -6.80
N SER A 98 11.94 -2.93 -6.09
CA SER A 98 13.06 -2.65 -5.18
C SER A 98 12.96 -3.35 -3.83
N LEU A 99 11.81 -3.95 -3.51
CA LEU A 99 11.60 -4.57 -2.21
C LEU A 99 12.55 -5.76 -2.01
N PRO A 100 13.30 -5.79 -0.89
CA PRO A 100 14.27 -6.84 -0.65
C PRO A 100 13.57 -8.16 -0.29
N PRO A 101 14.15 -9.32 -0.63
CA PRO A 101 13.69 -10.59 -0.09
C PRO A 101 13.75 -10.59 1.45
N ALA A 102 12.74 -11.17 2.10
CA ALA A 102 12.66 -11.21 3.57
C ALA A 102 13.91 -11.79 4.26
N LYS A 103 14.61 -12.72 3.59
CA LYS A 103 15.87 -13.32 4.08
C LYS A 103 17.03 -12.32 4.18
N ASP A 104 16.97 -11.20 3.45
CA ASP A 104 18.04 -10.20 3.36
C ASP A 104 17.78 -9.01 4.30
N ILE A 105 16.54 -8.87 4.78
CA ILE A 105 16.15 -7.92 5.82
C ILE A 105 16.80 -8.32 7.15
N LYS A 106 17.38 -7.34 7.84
CA LYS A 106 18.08 -7.51 9.12
C LYS A 106 17.12 -7.93 10.22
N GLU A 107 16.01 -7.21 10.35
CA GLU A 107 14.94 -7.46 11.31
C GLU A 107 13.59 -7.18 10.65
N LEU A 108 12.68 -8.15 10.75
CA LEU A 108 11.31 -8.03 10.24
C LEU A 108 10.42 -7.47 11.35
N TYR A 109 9.91 -6.26 11.13
CA TYR A 109 8.95 -5.62 12.02
C TYR A 109 7.66 -5.32 11.25
N CYS A 110 6.54 -5.48 11.95
CA CYS A 110 5.23 -5.09 11.44
C CYS A 110 4.78 -3.79 12.13
N PRO A 111 3.92 -2.99 11.48
CA PRO A 111 3.25 -1.89 12.15
C PRO A 111 2.57 -2.33 13.45
N SER A 112 2.57 -1.46 14.44
CA SER A 112 1.85 -1.71 15.69
C SER A 112 0.33 -1.71 15.45
N GLU A 113 -0.44 -2.40 16.31
CA GLU A 113 -1.90 -2.43 16.21
C GLU A 113 -2.54 -1.02 16.18
N ASN A 114 -1.92 -0.05 16.88
CA ASN A 114 -2.39 1.33 16.89
C ASN A 114 -2.15 2.04 15.55
N GLU A 115 -1.05 1.73 14.87
CA GLU A 115 -0.74 2.27 13.55
C GLU A 115 -1.62 1.65 12.48
N GLU A 116 -1.77 0.32 12.48
CA GLU A 116 -2.69 -0.39 11.58
C GLU A 116 -4.11 0.15 11.72
N LYS A 117 -4.58 0.30 12.97
CA LYS A 117 -5.90 0.88 13.25
C LYS A 117 -6.02 2.30 12.72
N CYS A 118 -5.01 3.14 12.93
CA CYS A 118 -5.01 4.53 12.45
C CYS A 118 -5.13 4.60 10.92
N VAL A 119 -4.32 3.81 10.19
CA VAL A 119 -4.33 3.75 8.73
C VAL A 119 -5.64 3.18 8.22
N LYS A 120 -6.12 2.07 8.81
CA LYS A 120 -7.37 1.41 8.41
C LYS A 120 -8.59 2.33 8.56
N GLU A 121 -8.73 2.98 9.72
CA GLU A 121 -9.83 3.91 9.96
C GLU A 121 -9.78 5.10 8.99
N PHE A 122 -8.58 5.61 8.70
CA PHE A 122 -8.40 6.68 7.72
C PHE A 122 -8.76 6.23 6.30
N PHE A 123 -8.25 5.09 5.84
CA PHE A 123 -8.52 4.55 4.51
C PHE A 123 -10.02 4.27 4.31
N ASN A 124 -10.64 3.57 5.25
CA ASN A 124 -12.07 3.24 5.18
C ASN A 124 -12.96 4.48 5.08
N LYS A 125 -12.60 5.54 5.80
CA LYS A 125 -13.39 6.77 5.82
C LYS A 125 -13.18 7.65 4.58
N ASN A 126 -11.98 7.70 4.03
CA ASN A 126 -11.61 8.73 3.06
C ASN A 126 -11.27 8.21 1.66
N ILE A 127 -10.93 6.92 1.52
CA ILE A 127 -10.35 6.36 0.28
C ILE A 127 -11.12 5.13 -0.20
N LEU A 128 -11.70 4.31 0.68
CA LEU A 128 -12.30 3.02 0.29
C LEU A 128 -13.34 3.13 -0.85
N GLU A 129 -14.20 4.16 -0.81
CA GLU A 129 -15.21 4.38 -1.86
C GLU A 129 -14.60 4.81 -3.21
N THR A 130 -13.43 5.45 -3.16
CA THR A 130 -12.68 5.96 -4.33
C THR A 130 -11.36 5.22 -4.54
N LYS A 131 -11.25 3.98 -4.01
CA LYS A 131 -9.99 3.22 -3.97
C LYS A 131 -9.35 3.01 -5.33
N GLU A 132 -10.16 2.98 -6.39
CA GLU A 132 -9.73 2.85 -7.80
C GLU A 132 -9.04 4.12 -8.32
N VAL A 133 -9.33 5.28 -7.72
CA VAL A 133 -8.87 6.59 -8.19
C VAL A 133 -7.53 6.93 -7.55
N ALA A 134 -6.47 6.84 -8.35
CA ALA A 134 -5.15 7.27 -7.91
C ALA A 134 -5.13 8.78 -7.59
N THR A 135 -4.30 9.18 -6.62
CA THR A 135 -4.22 10.56 -6.15
C THR A 135 -2.81 11.14 -6.35
N ASN A 136 -2.72 12.46 -6.40
CA ASN A 136 -1.45 13.13 -6.05
C ASN A 136 -1.15 12.87 -4.55
N ILE A 137 -0.01 13.36 -4.08
CA ILE A 137 0.23 13.45 -2.63
C ILE A 137 -0.82 14.39 -2.02
N VAL A 138 -1.54 13.92 -1.01
CA VAL A 138 -2.54 14.69 -0.27
C VAL A 138 -2.03 14.89 1.16
N ASN A 139 -1.94 16.15 1.59
CA ASN A 139 -1.65 16.50 2.99
C ASN A 139 -2.95 16.66 3.78
N VAL A 140 -2.94 16.22 5.04
CA VAL A 140 -4.11 16.12 5.92
C VAL A 140 -4.05 17.14 7.07
#